data_AF-A0A2E5DFV5-F1
#
_entry.id   AF-A0A2E5DFV5-F1
#
_cell.length_a   1.000
_cell.length_b   1.000
_cell.length_c   1.000
_cell.angle_alpha   90.00
_cell.angle_beta   90.00
_cell.angle_gamma   90.00
#
_symmetry.space_group_name_H-M   'P 1'
#
loop_
_entity.id
_entity.type
_entity.pdbx_description
1 polymer ?
#
loop_
_entity_poly.entity_id
_entity_poly.type
_entity_poly.pdbx_seq_one_letter_code
_entity_poly.pdbx_strand_id
1 'polypeptide(L)'
;MNADIDKLFLKTEDLKNELINLSIDIHSNPEIKWKEFDAVKNIKSLLEKYDIEVAINNNYPTAFVSSIKGNKDGPVIAFLAEYDALPSIGHACGHNLIAMTNVGSFLSFLALNSEFPGEIRLIGTPAEEGGGGKIRLLQEGIFDDIDVSISSHGSSNTTILWEDVPHDEGMSLATSKARYRYHGKASHAAINPDEGINALNSVIMLFNGIDALRQHLKDDARVHGIITEGGKAPNIVPAYAEADILMRSKNSDYVEYMRKQIDDIAQGAALMTGSKLEIVEDEPGYKHVIPNTTIAKLGKSFLNNLEIKLDNQPRNRYGSGASTDFGNISHVMPSYAFNFAVSKKPTPGHSIEMEKASVSDVAHQNGIEIIKGMSATAYTLLKDKVKYNESMVEFKNRKN
;
A
#
# COMPACT_ATOMS: atom_id res chain seq x y z
N MET A 1 8.01 1.29 33.30
CA MET A 1 8.07 0.82 31.91
C MET A 1 8.85 -0.50 31.91
N ASN A 2 8.64 -1.38 30.94
CA ASN A 2 9.35 -2.67 30.88
C ASN A 2 10.81 -2.43 30.47
N ALA A 3 11.78 -2.95 31.22
CA ALA A 3 13.21 -2.71 31.00
C ALA A 3 13.68 -3.04 29.57
N ASP A 4 13.08 -4.04 28.92
CA ASP A 4 13.42 -4.36 27.53
C ASP A 4 12.86 -3.35 26.53
N ILE A 5 11.68 -2.77 26.80
CA ILE A 5 11.13 -1.68 25.99
C ILE A 5 12.01 -0.44 26.10
N ASP A 6 12.53 -0.14 27.29
CA ASP A 6 13.46 0.96 27.49
C ASP A 6 14.76 0.76 26.68
N LYS A 7 15.28 -0.47 26.60
CA LYS A 7 16.43 -0.81 25.73
C LYS A 7 16.13 -0.55 24.26
N LEU A 8 14.95 -0.94 23.76
CA LEU A 8 14.54 -0.66 22.39
C LEU A 8 14.51 0.84 22.11
N PHE A 9 14.01 1.63 23.07
CA PHE A 9 13.88 3.08 22.90
C PHE A 9 15.23 3.78 22.90
N LEU A 10 16.13 3.38 23.80
CA LEU A 10 17.51 3.87 23.82
C LEU A 10 18.24 3.53 22.51
N LYS A 11 18.10 2.29 22.02
CA LYS A 11 18.73 1.90 20.75
C LYS A 11 18.18 2.70 19.57
N THR A 12 16.89 3.00 19.56
CA THR A 12 16.29 3.88 18.53
C THR A 12 16.90 5.28 18.57
N GLU A 13 17.14 5.85 19.75
CA GLU A 13 17.83 7.14 19.87
C GLU A 13 19.29 7.07 19.41
N ASP A 14 20.01 5.99 19.74
CA ASP A 14 21.39 5.77 19.27
C ASP A 14 21.46 5.69 17.73
N LEU A 15 20.44 5.11 17.09
CA LEU A 15 20.32 4.96 15.64
C LEU A 15 19.83 6.23 14.92
N LYS A 16 19.35 7.24 15.67
CA LYS A 16 18.59 8.38 15.12
C LYS A 16 19.25 9.04 13.92
N ASN A 17 20.52 9.37 14.02
CA ASN A 17 21.24 10.07 12.95
C ASN A 17 21.39 9.20 11.69
N GLU A 18 21.65 7.89 11.84
CA GLU A 18 21.76 6.99 10.70
C GLU A 18 20.42 6.77 10.00
N LEU A 19 19.33 6.71 10.76
CA LEU A 19 17.97 6.56 10.23
C LEU A 19 17.51 7.82 9.50
N ILE A 20 17.80 9.01 10.04
CA ILE A 20 17.54 10.28 9.36
C ILE A 20 18.35 10.38 8.07
N ASN A 21 19.64 10.02 8.10
CA ASN A 21 20.46 10.01 6.89
C ASN A 21 19.93 9.03 5.84
N LEU A 22 19.51 7.81 6.25
CA LEU A 22 18.87 6.87 5.34
C LEU A 22 17.63 7.49 4.66
N SER A 23 16.78 8.16 5.44
CA SER A 23 15.60 8.84 4.91
C SER A 23 15.97 9.92 3.90
N ILE A 24 17.00 10.73 4.20
CA ILE A 24 17.49 11.80 3.32
C ILE A 24 18.09 11.22 2.03
N ASP A 25 18.90 10.16 2.14
CA ASP A 25 19.57 9.54 0.99
C ASP A 25 18.54 8.95 0.02
N ILE A 26 17.54 8.23 0.53
CA ILE A 26 16.42 7.72 -0.28
C ILE A 26 15.64 8.89 -0.90
N HIS A 27 15.31 9.90 -0.09
CA HIS A 27 14.55 11.08 -0.56
C HIS A 27 15.25 11.81 -1.70
N SER A 28 16.57 11.99 -1.61
CA SER A 28 17.38 12.76 -2.55
C SER A 28 17.56 12.10 -3.91
N ASN A 29 17.30 10.79 -4.03
CA ASN A 29 17.43 10.02 -5.26
C ASN A 29 16.15 9.22 -5.53
N PRO A 30 15.05 9.89 -5.92
CA PRO A 30 13.76 9.24 -6.05
C PRO A 30 13.74 8.24 -7.21
N GLU A 31 13.42 7.00 -6.89
CA GLU A 31 13.33 5.89 -7.85
C GLU A 31 11.89 5.38 -7.95
N ILE A 32 11.33 5.35 -9.16
CA ILE A 32 9.95 4.90 -9.39
C ILE A 32 9.80 3.39 -9.26
N LYS A 33 8.54 2.93 -9.21
CA LYS A 33 8.17 1.52 -9.15
C LYS A 33 9.07 0.59 -9.99
N TRP A 34 9.60 -0.45 -9.35
CA TRP A 34 10.50 -1.48 -9.91
C TRP A 34 11.91 -1.02 -10.27
N LYS A 35 12.30 0.19 -9.88
CA LYS A 35 13.63 0.77 -10.17
C LYS A 35 14.36 1.26 -8.93
N GLU A 36 13.92 0.85 -7.74
CA GLU A 36 14.37 1.33 -6.43
C GLU A 36 15.72 0.73 -5.98
N PHE A 37 16.71 0.72 -6.88
CA PHE A 37 17.99 0.05 -6.66
C PHE A 37 18.88 0.78 -5.65
N ASP A 38 18.97 2.11 -5.76
CA ASP A 38 19.75 2.93 -4.83
C ASP A 38 19.08 2.97 -3.44
N ALA A 39 17.75 2.99 -3.36
CA ALA A 39 17.04 2.88 -2.09
C ALA A 39 17.37 1.55 -1.38
N VAL A 40 17.27 0.42 -2.09
CA VAL A 40 17.64 -0.90 -1.56
C VAL A 40 19.11 -0.97 -1.19
N LYS A 41 20.00 -0.38 -2.00
CA LYS A 41 21.43 -0.29 -1.70
C LYS A 41 21.71 0.50 -0.42
N ASN A 42 21.02 1.62 -0.20
CA ASN A 42 21.18 2.44 1.01
C ASN A 42 20.70 1.68 2.26
N ILE A 43 19.53 1.02 2.18
CA ILE A 43 19.03 0.18 3.28
C ILE A 43 20.01 -0.95 3.56
N LYS A 44 20.43 -1.68 2.52
CA LYS A 44 21.39 -2.78 2.65
C LYS A 44 22.70 -2.32 3.29
N SER A 45 23.24 -1.20 2.84
CA SER A 45 24.49 -0.64 3.39
C SER A 45 24.35 -0.30 4.87
N LEU A 46 23.18 0.16 5.33
CA LEU A 46 22.93 0.39 6.75
C LEU A 46 22.84 -0.93 7.53
N LEU A 47 22.09 -1.92 7.02
CA LEU A 47 21.94 -3.23 7.66
C LEU A 47 23.28 -3.98 7.80
N GLU A 48 24.15 -3.90 6.80
CA GLU A 48 25.48 -4.54 6.81
C GLU A 48 26.42 -3.95 7.88
N LYS A 49 26.25 -2.69 8.31
CA LYS A 49 27.02 -2.14 9.45
C LYS A 49 26.72 -2.84 10.77
N TYR A 50 25.59 -3.52 10.85
CA TYR A 50 25.12 -4.24 12.02
C TYR A 50 25.20 -5.76 11.84
N ASP A 51 25.98 -6.24 10.87
CA ASP A 51 26.16 -7.66 10.54
C ASP A 51 24.84 -8.37 10.19
N ILE A 52 23.89 -7.63 9.62
CA ILE A 52 22.59 -8.18 9.19
C ILE A 52 22.65 -8.52 7.70
N GLU A 53 22.35 -9.77 7.37
CA GLU A 53 22.23 -10.24 6.00
C GLU A 53 20.95 -9.71 5.32
N VAL A 54 21.09 -9.37 4.03
CA VAL A 54 19.99 -8.90 3.18
C VAL A 54 19.81 -9.87 2.02
N ALA A 55 18.76 -10.69 2.07
CA ALA A 55 18.41 -11.64 1.03
C ALA A 55 17.57 -10.94 -0.04
N ILE A 56 18.16 -10.63 -1.19
CA ILE A 56 17.45 -10.05 -2.35
C ILE A 56 16.57 -11.11 -3.01
N ASN A 57 15.35 -10.75 -3.38
CA ASN A 57 14.46 -11.62 -4.13
C ASN A 57 14.91 -11.76 -5.58
N ASN A 58 14.95 -12.98 -6.10
CA ASN A 58 15.42 -13.26 -7.47
C ASN A 58 14.49 -12.72 -8.56
N ASN A 59 13.17 -12.77 -8.33
CA ASN A 59 12.15 -12.34 -9.28
C ASN A 59 11.90 -10.82 -9.20
N TYR A 60 12.19 -10.22 -8.05
CA TYR A 60 12.03 -8.80 -7.76
C TYR A 60 13.33 -8.24 -7.16
N PRO A 61 14.30 -7.81 -7.98
CA PRO A 61 15.63 -7.41 -7.52
C PRO A 61 15.67 -6.21 -6.57
N THR A 62 14.57 -5.45 -6.50
CA THR A 62 14.37 -4.34 -5.56
C THR A 62 13.47 -4.74 -4.38
N ALA A 63 13.27 -6.03 -4.13
CA ALA A 63 12.65 -6.57 -2.92
C ALA A 63 13.67 -7.38 -2.12
N PHE A 64 13.56 -7.38 -0.79
CA PHE A 64 14.49 -8.10 0.08
C PHE A 64 13.86 -8.58 1.38
N VAL A 65 14.52 -9.51 2.05
CA VAL A 65 14.18 -9.99 3.39
C VAL A 65 15.42 -9.99 4.29
N SER A 66 15.26 -9.53 5.53
CA SER A 66 16.25 -9.64 6.61
C SER A 66 15.56 -10.09 7.90
N SER A 67 16.25 -10.84 8.75
CA SER A 67 15.66 -11.42 9.96
C SER A 67 16.56 -11.28 11.18
N ILE A 68 15.96 -11.02 12.34
CA ILE A 68 16.58 -11.14 13.66
C ILE A 68 15.81 -12.20 14.44
N LYS A 69 16.46 -13.34 14.69
CA LYS A 69 15.88 -14.46 15.45
C LYS A 69 16.08 -14.26 16.94
N GLY A 70 15.03 -14.55 17.68
CA GLY A 70 15.04 -14.68 19.12
C GLY A 70 15.67 -16.00 19.59
N ASN A 71 15.76 -16.17 20.91
CA ASN A 71 16.37 -17.34 21.55
C ASN A 71 15.39 -18.50 21.83
N LYS A 72 14.12 -18.34 21.45
CA LYS A 72 13.04 -19.30 21.65
C LYS A 72 12.05 -19.25 20.50
N ASP A 73 11.30 -20.33 20.30
CA ASP A 73 10.18 -20.34 19.35
C ASP A 73 9.11 -19.32 19.75
N GLY A 74 8.45 -18.75 18.74
CA GLY A 74 7.44 -17.72 18.89
C GLY A 74 6.95 -17.23 17.53
N PRO A 75 6.07 -16.22 17.51
CA PRO A 75 5.53 -15.71 16.26
C PRO A 75 6.58 -14.95 15.43
N VAL A 76 6.34 -14.87 14.12
CA VAL A 76 7.12 -14.07 13.18
C VAL A 76 6.38 -12.75 12.93
N ILE A 77 7.00 -11.63 13.30
CA ILE A 77 6.44 -10.28 13.10
C ILE A 77 7.26 -9.55 12.04
N ALA A 78 6.59 -9.06 11.00
CA ALA A 78 7.23 -8.36 9.89
C ALA A 78 7.02 -6.85 9.95
N PHE A 79 8.09 -6.09 9.72
CA PHE A 79 8.08 -4.68 9.36
C PHE A 79 8.20 -4.54 7.85
N LEU A 80 7.33 -3.73 7.22
CA LEU A 80 7.25 -3.61 5.76
C LEU A 80 7.78 -2.24 5.30
N ALA A 81 8.97 -2.23 4.70
CA ALA A 81 9.60 -1.02 4.20
C ALA A 81 9.24 -0.77 2.73
N GLU A 82 8.58 0.36 2.46
CA GLU A 82 8.35 0.89 1.11
C GLU A 82 9.35 1.99 0.81
N TYR A 83 9.68 2.18 -0.47
CA TYR A 83 10.72 3.13 -0.89
C TYR A 83 10.63 3.52 -2.37
N ASP A 84 9.52 3.26 -3.05
CA ASP A 84 9.29 3.79 -4.39
C ASP A 84 8.83 5.25 -4.36
N ALA A 85 9.15 5.98 -5.41
CA ALA A 85 8.80 7.37 -5.62
C ALA A 85 7.74 7.53 -6.71
N LEU A 86 7.07 8.68 -6.71
CA LEU A 86 6.11 9.04 -7.74
C LEU A 86 6.82 9.66 -8.95
N PRO A 87 6.37 9.37 -10.18
CA PRO A 87 6.91 9.99 -11.38
C PRO A 87 6.87 11.52 -11.32
N SER A 88 8.00 12.17 -11.62
CA SER A 88 8.16 13.63 -11.73
C SER A 88 8.04 14.44 -10.43
N ILE A 89 7.59 13.87 -9.31
CA ILE A 89 7.38 14.60 -8.05
C ILE A 89 8.12 13.99 -6.85
N GLY A 90 8.89 12.92 -7.06
CA GLY A 90 9.74 12.33 -6.03
C GLY A 90 8.95 11.63 -4.93
N HIS A 91 9.47 11.64 -3.70
CA HIS A 91 8.84 10.99 -2.54
C HIS A 91 7.66 11.80 -1.96
N ALA A 92 6.75 12.26 -2.82
CA ALA A 92 5.55 13.01 -2.42
C ALA A 92 4.47 12.16 -1.71
N CYS A 93 4.71 10.86 -1.52
CA CYS A 93 3.94 9.98 -0.63
C CYS A 93 4.70 9.66 0.69
N GLY A 94 5.97 10.10 0.80
CA GLY A 94 6.77 9.91 2.01
C GLY A 94 7.34 8.51 2.22
N HIS A 95 7.51 7.70 1.17
CA HIS A 95 8.04 6.33 1.29
C HIS A 95 9.46 6.29 1.87
N ASN A 96 10.26 7.36 1.72
CA ASN A 96 11.53 7.50 2.43
C ASN A 96 11.39 7.45 3.97
N LEU A 97 10.25 7.89 4.52
CA LEU A 97 9.94 7.78 5.95
C LEU A 97 9.40 6.39 6.32
N ILE A 98 8.68 5.73 5.41
CA ILE A 98 8.22 4.34 5.60
C ILE A 98 9.44 3.42 5.68
N ALA A 99 10.40 3.57 4.77
CA ALA A 99 11.69 2.88 4.84
C ALA A 99 12.41 3.16 6.17
N MET A 100 12.61 4.43 6.51
CA MET A 100 13.29 4.85 7.75
C MET A 100 12.66 4.20 9.00
N THR A 101 11.34 4.28 9.13
CA THR A 101 10.64 3.82 10.33
C THR A 101 10.64 2.30 10.45
N ASN A 102 10.39 1.56 9.36
CA ASN A 102 10.40 0.11 9.39
C ASN A 102 11.81 -0.47 9.59
N VAL A 103 12.83 0.11 8.94
CA VAL A 103 14.25 -0.26 9.16
C VAL A 103 14.66 0.05 10.61
N GLY A 104 14.28 1.23 11.13
CA GLY A 104 14.57 1.62 12.50
C GLY A 104 13.91 0.70 13.53
N SER A 105 12.64 0.34 13.33
CA SER A 105 11.94 -0.59 14.22
C SER A 105 12.59 -1.96 14.24
N PHE A 106 13.01 -2.47 13.08
CA PHE A 106 13.77 -3.71 12.95
C PHE A 106 15.12 -3.64 13.68
N LEU A 107 15.95 -2.63 13.39
CA LEU A 107 17.28 -2.48 13.99
C LEU A 107 17.23 -2.24 15.51
N SER A 108 16.14 -1.68 16.04
CA SER A 108 16.00 -1.48 17.48
C SER A 108 16.07 -2.80 18.28
N PHE A 109 15.66 -3.92 17.68
CA PHE A 109 15.71 -5.25 18.32
C PHE A 109 17.11 -5.77 18.61
N LEU A 110 18.15 -5.19 17.97
CA LEU A 110 19.54 -5.49 18.31
C LEU A 110 19.85 -5.18 19.78
N ALA A 111 19.13 -4.24 20.40
CA ALA A 111 19.26 -3.92 21.83
C ALA A 111 18.97 -5.10 22.77
N LEU A 112 18.22 -6.08 22.28
CA LEU A 112 17.77 -7.23 23.06
C LEU A 112 18.72 -8.42 22.98
N ASN A 113 19.76 -8.40 22.13
CA ASN A 113 20.71 -9.51 21.96
C ASN A 113 20.02 -10.88 21.82
N SER A 114 18.96 -10.94 21.01
CA SER A 114 18.11 -12.13 20.82
C SER A 114 17.38 -12.64 22.07
N GLU A 115 17.28 -11.88 23.16
CA GLU A 115 16.55 -12.23 24.39
C GLU A 115 15.02 -12.06 24.28
N PHE A 116 14.44 -12.52 23.18
CA PHE A 116 13.00 -12.53 22.91
C PHE A 116 12.59 -13.83 22.20
N PRO A 117 11.31 -14.24 22.25
CA PRO A 117 10.82 -15.39 21.48
C PRO A 117 10.47 -14.97 20.03
N GLY A 118 10.51 -15.92 19.10
CA GLY A 118 10.08 -15.72 17.71
C GLY A 118 11.12 -15.02 16.85
N GLU A 119 10.65 -14.29 15.85
CA GLU A 119 11.48 -13.61 14.85
C GLU A 119 10.91 -12.24 14.52
N ILE A 120 11.80 -11.25 14.37
CA ILE A 120 11.45 -9.99 13.70
C ILE A 120 12.02 -10.05 12.29
N ARG A 121 11.18 -9.76 11.30
CA ARG A 121 11.55 -9.74 9.89
C ARG A 121 11.38 -8.34 9.32
N LEU A 122 12.32 -7.89 8.52
CA LEU A 122 12.19 -6.70 7.68
C LEU A 122 12.01 -7.15 6.24
N ILE A 123 10.97 -6.64 5.59
CA ILE A 123 10.67 -6.95 4.20
C ILE A 123 10.67 -5.66 3.41
N GLY A 124 11.57 -5.56 2.43
CA GLY A 124 11.56 -4.50 1.44
C GLY A 124 10.50 -4.77 0.39
N THR A 125 9.50 -3.89 0.32
CA THR A 125 8.34 -4.02 -0.57
C THR A 125 8.36 -2.88 -1.60
N PRO A 126 8.84 -3.14 -2.84
CA PRO A 126 8.90 -2.12 -3.88
C PRO A 126 7.51 -1.80 -4.45
N ALA A 127 7.45 -0.76 -5.29
CA ALA A 127 6.37 -0.56 -6.25
C ALA A 127 4.94 -0.50 -5.67
N GLU A 128 4.74 0.14 -4.51
CA GLU A 128 3.41 0.35 -3.94
C GLU A 128 2.55 1.28 -4.82
N GLU A 129 3.16 2.23 -5.54
CA GLU A 129 2.48 3.23 -6.37
C GLU A 129 2.03 2.67 -7.73
N GLY A 130 1.11 1.71 -7.69
CA GLY A 130 0.48 1.05 -8.83
C GLY A 130 1.26 -0.15 -9.38
N GLY A 131 2.33 -0.58 -8.72
CA GLY A 131 3.00 -1.84 -9.03
C GLY A 131 2.42 -3.01 -8.25
N GLY A 132 1.97 -2.84 -7.02
CA GLY A 132 1.47 -3.92 -6.16
C GLY A 132 2.57 -4.90 -5.75
N GLY A 133 3.71 -4.39 -5.28
CA GLY A 133 4.83 -5.23 -4.86
C GLY A 133 4.48 -6.21 -3.76
N LYS A 134 3.69 -5.81 -2.76
CA LYS A 134 3.25 -6.71 -1.69
C LYS A 134 2.38 -7.85 -2.22
N ILE A 135 1.58 -7.59 -3.25
CA ILE A 135 0.74 -8.61 -3.91
C ILE A 135 1.61 -9.66 -4.60
N ARG A 136 2.64 -9.22 -5.30
CA ARG A 136 3.59 -10.13 -5.97
C ARG A 136 4.40 -10.93 -4.96
N LEU A 137 4.88 -10.29 -3.90
CA LEU A 137 5.61 -10.98 -2.83
C LEU A 137 4.72 -11.98 -2.05
N LEU A 138 3.42 -11.68 -1.88
CA LEU A 138 2.42 -12.64 -1.38
C LEU A 138 2.31 -13.86 -2.30
N GLN A 139 2.27 -13.67 -3.61
CA GLN A 139 2.16 -14.76 -4.59
C GLN A 139 3.42 -15.64 -4.62
N GLU A 140 4.59 -15.06 -4.32
CA GLU A 140 5.87 -15.77 -4.19
C GLU A 140 6.04 -16.51 -2.84
N GLY A 141 5.05 -16.43 -1.93
CA GLY A 141 5.10 -17.10 -0.64
C GLY A 141 6.02 -16.45 0.40
N ILE A 142 6.49 -15.20 0.18
CA ILE A 142 7.37 -14.47 1.12
C ILE A 142 6.70 -14.24 2.49
N PHE A 143 5.37 -14.29 2.51
CA PHE A 143 4.54 -14.01 3.67
C PHE A 143 3.93 -15.26 4.33
N ASP A 144 4.23 -16.47 3.84
CA ASP A 144 3.53 -17.71 4.23
C ASP A 144 3.74 -18.10 5.70
N ASP A 145 4.88 -17.74 6.29
CA ASP A 145 5.25 -18.03 7.68
C ASP A 145 5.18 -16.80 8.59
N ILE A 146 4.58 -15.69 8.13
CA ILE A 146 4.46 -14.44 8.90
C ILE A 146 3.12 -14.40 9.62
N ASP A 147 3.18 -14.21 10.95
CA ASP A 147 1.99 -14.18 11.80
C ASP A 147 1.36 -12.78 11.89
N VAL A 148 2.17 -11.71 11.87
CA VAL A 148 1.71 -10.32 12.01
C VAL A 148 2.54 -9.39 11.12
N SER A 149 1.89 -8.42 10.46
CA SER A 149 2.58 -7.32 9.78
C SER A 149 2.34 -5.98 10.47
N ILE A 150 3.40 -5.18 10.58
CA ILE A 150 3.35 -3.82 11.08
C ILE A 150 4.04 -2.93 10.05
N SER A 151 3.47 -1.76 9.77
CA SER A 151 4.13 -0.73 8.97
C SER A 151 3.83 0.66 9.54
N SER A 152 4.24 1.69 8.81
CA SER A 152 3.90 3.07 9.07
C SER A 152 3.55 3.78 7.77
N HIS A 153 2.94 4.95 7.89
CA HIS A 153 2.76 5.85 6.77
C HIS A 153 2.82 7.29 7.25
N GLY A 154 3.56 8.13 6.53
CA GLY A 154 3.54 9.57 6.74
C GLY A 154 2.17 10.15 6.36
N SER A 155 1.48 10.77 7.29
CA SER A 155 0.27 11.52 7.04
C SER A 155 0.60 12.99 6.80
N SER A 156 -0.40 13.79 6.47
CA SER A 156 -0.31 15.26 6.43
C SER A 156 0.13 15.84 7.79
N ASN A 157 -0.82 16.27 8.62
CA ASN A 157 -0.54 17.07 9.81
C ASN A 157 -1.14 16.47 11.08
N THR A 158 -1.51 15.18 11.05
CA THR A 158 -2.20 14.51 12.15
C THR A 158 -1.62 13.13 12.41
N THR A 159 -1.31 12.81 13.67
CA THR A 159 -0.92 11.45 14.06
C THR A 159 -2.13 10.75 14.65
N ILE A 160 -2.70 9.80 13.92
CA ILE A 160 -3.94 9.13 14.30
C ILE A 160 -3.69 7.63 14.28
N LEU A 161 -3.91 7.01 15.44
CA LEU A 161 -4.03 5.57 15.56
C LEU A 161 -5.52 5.28 15.52
N TRP A 162 -5.96 4.57 14.50
CA TRP A 162 -7.35 4.16 14.28
C TRP A 162 -7.70 2.97 15.18
N GLU A 163 -7.90 3.23 16.47
CA GLU A 163 -8.17 2.18 17.47
C GLU A 163 -9.65 1.79 17.61
N ASP A 164 -10.56 2.58 17.02
CA ASP A 164 -12.01 2.42 17.14
C ASP A 164 -12.63 2.42 15.75
N VAL A 165 -12.41 1.33 15.02
CA VAL A 165 -12.97 1.09 13.68
C VAL A 165 -14.05 0.02 13.80
N PRO A 166 -15.30 0.28 13.33
CA PRO A 166 -16.35 -0.73 13.26
C PRO A 166 -15.90 -2.00 12.54
N HIS A 167 -16.52 -3.14 12.87
CA HIS A 167 -16.09 -4.43 12.32
C HIS A 167 -16.24 -4.53 10.79
N ASP A 168 -17.22 -3.83 10.23
CA ASP A 168 -17.59 -3.80 8.82
C ASP A 168 -16.95 -2.65 8.02
N GLU A 169 -16.10 -1.84 8.65
CA GLU A 169 -15.40 -0.71 8.01
C GLU A 169 -13.90 -1.00 7.84
N GLY A 170 -13.36 -0.55 6.70
CA GLY A 170 -11.93 -0.58 6.38
C GLY A 170 -11.25 0.78 6.56
N MET A 171 -9.93 0.82 6.33
CA MET A 171 -9.11 2.05 6.45
C MET A 171 -8.55 2.56 5.11
N SER A 172 -8.88 1.92 4.00
CA SER A 172 -8.52 2.37 2.65
C SER A 172 -9.62 1.97 1.66
N LEU A 173 -9.58 2.52 0.45
CA LEU A 173 -10.45 2.10 -0.63
C LEU A 173 -9.84 0.91 -1.36
N ALA A 174 -10.67 -0.07 -1.67
CA ALA A 174 -10.37 -1.09 -2.65
C ALA A 174 -10.42 -0.50 -4.07
N THR A 175 -9.64 -1.06 -4.99
CA THR A 175 -9.55 -0.63 -6.38
C THR A 175 -9.45 -1.81 -7.32
N SER A 176 -9.94 -1.64 -8.55
CA SER A 176 -9.66 -2.53 -9.68
C SER A 176 -9.54 -1.70 -10.95
N LYS A 177 -8.63 -2.11 -11.84
CA LYS A 177 -8.34 -1.41 -13.09
C LYS A 177 -8.28 -2.40 -14.23
N ALA A 178 -8.84 -2.03 -15.38
CA ALA A 178 -8.74 -2.81 -16.60
C ALA A 178 -8.75 -1.91 -17.82
N ARG A 179 -8.03 -2.34 -18.85
CA ARG A 179 -8.13 -1.79 -20.20
C ARG A 179 -9.01 -2.68 -21.06
N TYR A 180 -9.97 -2.06 -21.74
CA TYR A 180 -10.90 -2.73 -22.63
C TYR A 180 -10.56 -2.36 -24.06
N ARG A 181 -10.01 -3.32 -24.80
CA ARG A 181 -9.58 -3.18 -26.19
C ARG A 181 -10.59 -3.81 -27.11
N TYR A 182 -11.04 -3.06 -28.09
CA TYR A 182 -11.94 -3.55 -29.12
C TYR A 182 -11.22 -3.63 -30.45
N HIS A 183 -11.30 -4.79 -31.08
CA HIS A 183 -10.74 -5.07 -32.40
C HIS A 183 -11.88 -5.27 -33.40
N GLY A 184 -11.90 -4.43 -34.43
CA GLY A 184 -12.89 -4.42 -35.50
C GLY A 184 -12.24 -4.60 -36.88
N LYS A 185 -12.79 -3.94 -37.89
CA LYS A 185 -12.35 -4.02 -39.29
C LYS A 185 -12.47 -2.65 -39.93
N ALA A 186 -11.36 -2.14 -40.48
CA ALA A 186 -11.35 -0.85 -41.15
C ALA A 186 -12.05 -0.94 -42.50
N SER A 187 -12.77 0.11 -42.85
CA SER A 187 -13.32 0.32 -44.18
C SER A 187 -13.45 1.83 -44.45
N HIS A 188 -13.65 2.20 -45.72
CA HIS A 188 -13.90 3.58 -46.07
C HIS A 188 -15.30 3.99 -45.60
N ALA A 189 -15.37 4.95 -44.66
CA ALA A 189 -16.60 5.27 -43.94
C ALA A 189 -17.77 5.73 -44.86
N ALA A 190 -17.45 6.28 -46.04
CA ALA A 190 -18.46 6.73 -47.00
C ALA A 190 -18.72 5.76 -48.18
N ILE A 191 -17.80 4.82 -48.48
CA ILE A 191 -17.89 4.00 -49.70
C ILE A 191 -18.33 2.58 -49.35
N ASN A 192 -17.74 1.99 -48.30
CA ASN A 192 -18.03 0.62 -47.86
C ASN A 192 -18.21 0.56 -46.34
N PRO A 193 -19.10 1.37 -45.74
CA PRO A 193 -19.31 1.33 -44.29
C PRO A 193 -19.80 -0.03 -43.80
N ASP A 194 -20.56 -0.74 -44.62
CA ASP A 194 -21.12 -2.08 -44.42
C ASP A 194 -20.07 -3.18 -44.30
N GLU A 195 -18.88 -2.98 -44.88
CA GLU A 195 -17.75 -3.90 -44.78
C GLU A 195 -16.93 -3.72 -43.50
N GLY A 196 -17.21 -2.67 -42.71
CA GLY A 196 -16.46 -2.30 -41.52
C GLY A 196 -17.09 -2.81 -40.21
N ILE A 197 -16.25 -2.97 -39.19
CA ILE A 197 -16.66 -3.22 -37.81
C ILE A 197 -16.03 -2.11 -36.96
N ASN A 198 -16.87 -1.23 -36.40
CA ASN A 198 -16.41 -0.01 -35.75
C ASN A 198 -16.08 -0.24 -34.27
N ALA A 199 -14.79 -0.33 -33.95
CA ALA A 199 -14.31 -0.52 -32.58
C ALA A 199 -14.56 0.69 -31.68
N LEU A 200 -14.55 1.92 -32.23
CA LEU A 200 -14.86 3.13 -31.45
C LEU A 200 -16.31 3.09 -30.96
N ASN A 201 -17.25 2.59 -31.77
CA ASN A 201 -18.64 2.43 -31.32
C ASN A 201 -18.75 1.50 -30.10
N SER A 202 -17.93 0.44 -30.03
CA SER A 202 -17.89 -0.45 -28.86
C SER A 202 -17.41 0.30 -27.60
N VAL A 203 -16.38 1.13 -27.72
CA VAL A 203 -15.93 1.99 -26.61
C VAL A 203 -17.03 2.96 -26.17
N ILE A 204 -17.71 3.62 -27.11
CA ILE A 204 -18.83 4.53 -26.78
C ILE A 204 -19.96 3.78 -26.06
N MET A 205 -20.29 2.57 -26.51
CA MET A 205 -21.29 1.72 -25.86
C MET A 205 -20.86 1.26 -24.46
N LEU A 206 -19.57 0.95 -24.25
CA LEU A 206 -19.02 0.66 -22.93
C LEU A 206 -19.23 1.84 -21.98
N PHE A 207 -18.88 3.07 -22.39
CA PHE A 207 -19.07 4.27 -21.57
C PHE A 207 -20.56 4.52 -21.27
N ASN A 208 -21.44 4.39 -22.27
CA ASN A 208 -22.88 4.54 -22.06
C ASN A 208 -23.44 3.48 -21.09
N GLY A 209 -22.96 2.23 -21.17
CA GLY A 209 -23.34 1.17 -20.24
C GLY A 209 -22.86 1.44 -18.82
N ILE A 210 -21.63 1.94 -18.65
CA ILE A 210 -21.10 2.39 -17.35
C ILE A 210 -21.93 3.55 -16.81
N ASP A 211 -22.32 4.50 -17.65
CA ASP A 211 -23.18 5.62 -17.24
C ASP A 211 -24.55 5.16 -16.75
N ALA A 212 -25.16 4.18 -17.42
CA ALA A 212 -26.40 3.56 -16.95
C ALA A 212 -26.20 2.80 -15.63
N LEU A 213 -25.07 2.10 -15.47
CA LEU A 213 -24.75 1.35 -14.25
C LEU A 213 -24.64 2.27 -13.02
N ARG A 214 -24.14 3.50 -13.18
CA ARG A 214 -23.90 4.45 -12.06
C ARG A 214 -25.15 4.74 -11.23
N GLN A 215 -26.35 4.70 -11.82
CA GLN A 215 -27.62 4.87 -11.08
C GLN A 215 -27.85 3.78 -10.02
N HIS A 216 -27.19 2.62 -10.16
CA HIS A 216 -27.38 1.44 -9.32
C HIS A 216 -26.16 1.11 -8.44
N LEU A 217 -25.15 1.97 -8.42
CA LEU A 217 -23.99 1.81 -7.55
C LEU A 217 -24.25 2.32 -6.13
N LYS A 218 -23.53 1.78 -5.16
CA LYS A 218 -23.50 2.32 -3.79
C LYS A 218 -22.91 3.73 -3.76
N ASP A 219 -23.33 4.52 -2.77
CA ASP A 219 -22.89 5.92 -2.61
C ASP A 219 -21.37 6.10 -2.45
N ASP A 220 -20.66 5.08 -1.95
CA ASP A 220 -19.21 5.09 -1.76
C ASP A 220 -18.43 4.64 -3.01
N ALA A 221 -19.12 4.13 -4.03
CA ALA A 221 -18.49 3.52 -5.19
C ALA A 221 -18.31 4.50 -6.35
N ARG A 222 -17.20 4.39 -7.06
CA ARG A 222 -16.90 5.23 -8.20
C ARG A 222 -16.31 4.40 -9.34
N VAL A 223 -16.67 4.75 -10.57
CA VAL A 223 -16.12 4.21 -11.81
C VAL A 223 -15.72 5.38 -12.69
N HIS A 224 -14.45 5.44 -13.08
CA HIS A 224 -13.87 6.50 -13.91
C HIS A 224 -13.09 5.87 -15.06
N GLY A 225 -12.93 6.60 -16.15
CA GLY A 225 -12.11 6.12 -17.24
C GLY A 225 -11.92 7.13 -18.35
N ILE A 226 -11.02 6.78 -19.27
CA ILE A 226 -10.69 7.57 -20.46
C ILE A 226 -10.67 6.69 -21.70
N ILE A 227 -10.85 7.29 -22.87
CA ILE A 227 -10.57 6.65 -24.17
C ILE A 227 -9.10 6.93 -24.48
N THR A 228 -8.26 5.90 -24.45
CA THR A 228 -6.82 6.03 -24.74
C THR A 228 -6.55 5.99 -26.24
N GLU A 229 -7.38 5.26 -26.99
CA GLU A 229 -7.33 5.19 -28.45
C GLU A 229 -8.76 5.19 -29.03
N GLY A 230 -9.04 6.10 -29.96
CA GLY A 230 -10.39 6.33 -30.49
C GLY A 230 -10.46 6.47 -32.02
N GLY A 231 -9.46 5.96 -32.74
CA GLY A 231 -9.31 6.16 -34.18
C GLY A 231 -8.43 7.36 -34.56
N LYS A 232 -7.93 7.36 -35.80
CA LYS A 232 -6.93 8.35 -36.29
C LYS A 232 -7.43 9.27 -37.41
N ALA A 233 -8.52 8.90 -38.09
CA ALA A 233 -9.07 9.69 -39.19
C ALA A 233 -10.59 9.49 -39.31
N PRO A 234 -11.38 10.55 -39.57
CA PRO A 234 -12.85 10.48 -39.59
C PRO A 234 -13.43 9.75 -40.80
N ASN A 235 -12.68 9.63 -41.91
CA ASN A 235 -13.11 8.94 -43.13
C ASN A 235 -12.80 7.43 -43.12
N ILE A 236 -12.24 6.91 -42.04
CA ILE A 236 -11.88 5.50 -41.88
C ILE A 236 -12.64 4.95 -40.67
N VAL A 237 -13.35 3.83 -40.84
CA VAL A 237 -13.96 3.10 -39.72
C VAL A 237 -12.85 2.61 -38.78
N PRO A 238 -12.84 2.98 -37.48
CA PRO A 238 -11.80 2.55 -36.56
C PRO A 238 -11.79 1.03 -36.36
N ALA A 239 -10.70 0.37 -36.75
CA ALA A 239 -10.48 -1.06 -36.50
C ALA A 239 -9.95 -1.36 -35.09
N TYR A 240 -9.53 -0.34 -34.34
CA TYR A 240 -9.04 -0.48 -32.98
C TYR A 240 -9.49 0.72 -32.15
N ALA A 241 -9.92 0.46 -30.92
CA ALA A 241 -10.16 1.47 -29.90
C ALA A 241 -9.94 0.87 -28.51
N GLU A 242 -9.53 1.69 -27.55
CA GLU A 242 -9.20 1.27 -26.18
C GLU A 242 -9.75 2.27 -25.15
N ALA A 243 -10.26 1.73 -24.05
CA ALA A 243 -10.61 2.47 -22.84
C ALA A 243 -9.80 1.97 -21.63
N ASP A 244 -9.35 2.88 -20.77
CA ASP A 244 -8.74 2.56 -19.47
C ASP A 244 -9.72 2.95 -18.36
N ILE A 245 -10.17 1.96 -17.57
CA ILE A 245 -11.22 2.11 -16.57
C ILE A 245 -10.68 1.71 -15.20
N LEU A 246 -10.92 2.59 -14.21
CA LEU A 246 -10.62 2.38 -12.79
C LEU A 246 -11.91 2.46 -11.97
N MET A 247 -12.09 1.50 -11.07
CA MET A 247 -13.20 1.49 -10.12
C MET A 247 -12.68 1.42 -8.68
N ARG A 248 -13.44 2.01 -7.75
CA ARG A 248 -13.11 2.06 -6.33
C ARG A 248 -14.35 1.98 -5.44
N SER A 249 -14.22 1.37 -4.27
CA SER A 249 -15.23 1.37 -3.19
C SER A 249 -14.52 1.06 -1.87
N LYS A 250 -15.19 1.31 -0.73
CA LYS A 250 -14.70 0.90 0.59
C LYS A 250 -14.63 -0.63 0.78
N ASN A 251 -15.33 -1.41 -0.04
CA ASN A 251 -15.43 -2.86 0.12
C ASN A 251 -14.84 -3.59 -1.10
N SER A 252 -13.94 -4.54 -0.85
CA SER A 252 -13.25 -5.30 -1.90
C SER A 252 -14.19 -6.21 -2.69
N ASP A 253 -15.09 -6.94 -2.03
CA ASP A 253 -16.02 -7.83 -2.72
C ASP A 253 -16.98 -7.04 -3.61
N TYR A 254 -17.33 -5.82 -3.20
CA TYR A 254 -18.13 -4.91 -4.02
C TYR A 254 -17.36 -4.38 -5.23
N VAL A 255 -16.06 -4.13 -5.11
CA VAL A 255 -15.21 -3.81 -6.27
C VAL A 255 -15.18 -4.96 -7.27
N GLU A 256 -15.01 -6.20 -6.80
CA GLU A 256 -15.04 -7.39 -7.67
C GLU A 256 -16.42 -7.58 -8.34
N TYR A 257 -17.49 -7.36 -7.58
CA TYR A 257 -18.84 -7.37 -8.11
C TYR A 257 -19.04 -6.31 -9.21
N MET A 258 -18.62 -5.06 -8.97
CA MET A 258 -18.66 -4.01 -9.98
C MET A 258 -17.81 -4.35 -11.20
N ARG A 259 -16.63 -4.93 -10.99
CA ARG A 259 -15.74 -5.32 -12.08
C ARG A 259 -16.43 -6.29 -13.02
N LYS A 260 -17.08 -7.32 -12.46
CA LYS A 260 -17.88 -8.27 -13.25
C LYS A 260 -18.97 -7.57 -14.06
N GLN A 261 -19.70 -6.61 -13.47
CA GLN A 261 -20.75 -5.88 -14.19
C GLN A 261 -20.18 -5.06 -15.36
N ILE A 262 -19.00 -4.44 -15.18
CA ILE A 262 -18.34 -3.67 -16.23
C ILE A 262 -17.81 -4.60 -17.32
N ASP A 263 -17.26 -5.76 -16.97
CA ASP A 263 -16.84 -6.79 -17.94
C ASP A 263 -18.05 -7.28 -18.77
N ASP A 264 -19.21 -7.51 -18.13
CA ASP A 264 -20.45 -7.89 -18.82
C ASP A 264 -20.94 -6.77 -19.76
N ILE A 265 -20.87 -5.50 -19.35
CA ILE A 265 -21.16 -4.33 -20.20
C ILE A 265 -20.21 -4.27 -21.40
N ALA A 266 -18.92 -4.48 -21.16
CA ALA A 266 -17.90 -4.44 -22.18
C ALA A 266 -18.13 -5.54 -23.22
N GLN A 267 -18.50 -6.75 -22.77
CA GLN A 267 -18.87 -7.86 -23.63
C GLN A 267 -20.15 -7.56 -24.43
N GLY A 268 -21.15 -6.93 -23.81
CA GLY A 268 -22.35 -6.46 -24.48
C GLY A 268 -22.04 -5.46 -25.60
N ALA A 269 -21.13 -4.52 -25.37
CA ALA A 269 -20.68 -3.56 -26.38
C ALA A 269 -20.00 -4.22 -27.58
N ALA A 270 -19.17 -5.24 -27.35
CA ALA A 270 -18.61 -6.07 -28.43
C ALA A 270 -19.72 -6.76 -29.24
N LEU A 271 -20.69 -7.38 -28.57
CA LEU A 271 -21.79 -8.08 -29.23
C LEU A 271 -22.67 -7.13 -30.08
N MET A 272 -22.99 -5.93 -29.57
CA MET A 272 -23.81 -4.94 -30.29
C MET A 272 -23.14 -4.44 -31.58
N THR A 273 -21.82 -4.46 -31.63
CA THR A 273 -21.03 -3.87 -32.74
C THR A 273 -20.38 -4.91 -33.65
N GLY A 274 -20.30 -6.15 -33.21
CA GLY A 274 -19.58 -7.23 -33.90
C GLY A 274 -18.05 -7.18 -33.71
N SER A 275 -17.53 -6.34 -32.81
CA SER A 275 -16.09 -6.30 -32.51
C SER A 275 -15.68 -7.43 -31.57
N LYS A 276 -14.37 -7.71 -31.53
CA LYS A 276 -13.77 -8.63 -30.56
C LYS A 276 -13.25 -7.83 -29.36
N LEU A 277 -13.65 -8.21 -28.16
CA LEU A 277 -13.14 -7.66 -26.90
C LEU A 277 -11.86 -8.39 -26.47
N GLU A 278 -10.89 -7.64 -25.97
CA GLU A 278 -9.74 -8.08 -25.19
C GLU A 278 -9.69 -7.25 -23.92
N ILE A 279 -9.67 -7.91 -22.76
CA ILE A 279 -9.56 -7.26 -21.44
C ILE A 279 -8.13 -7.44 -20.94
N VAL A 280 -7.49 -6.36 -20.52
CA VAL A 280 -6.08 -6.34 -20.13
C VAL A 280 -5.92 -5.76 -18.72
N GLU A 281 -5.14 -6.48 -17.89
CA GLU A 281 -4.92 -6.18 -16.48
C GLU A 281 -3.42 -6.03 -16.19
N ASP A 282 -2.84 -4.87 -16.51
CA ASP A 282 -1.39 -4.66 -16.33
C ASP A 282 -1.01 -4.27 -14.89
N GLU A 283 -1.95 -3.65 -14.17
CA GLU A 283 -1.77 -3.19 -12.80
C GLU A 283 -2.75 -3.93 -11.88
N PRO A 284 -2.28 -4.48 -10.74
CA PRO A 284 -3.18 -5.17 -9.83
C PRO A 284 -4.13 -4.17 -9.16
N GLY A 285 -5.36 -4.63 -8.90
CA GLY A 285 -6.26 -3.95 -7.98
C GLY A 285 -5.79 -4.08 -6.52
N TYR A 286 -6.16 -3.12 -5.68
CA TYR A 286 -5.84 -3.13 -4.25
C TYR A 286 -7.05 -3.48 -3.42
N LYS A 287 -6.83 -4.23 -2.35
CA LYS A 287 -7.89 -4.48 -1.36
C LYS A 287 -8.00 -3.32 -0.38
N HIS A 288 -9.17 -3.17 0.22
CA HIS A 288 -9.32 -2.26 1.37
C HIS A 288 -8.53 -2.83 2.57
N VAL A 289 -7.95 -1.95 3.37
CA VAL A 289 -7.23 -2.34 4.58
C VAL A 289 -8.23 -2.78 5.65
N ILE A 290 -8.04 -4.00 6.16
CA ILE A 290 -8.70 -4.53 7.36
C ILE A 290 -7.79 -4.24 8.55
N PRO A 291 -8.09 -3.24 9.38
CA PRO A 291 -7.19 -2.89 10.47
C PRO A 291 -7.30 -3.88 11.64
N ASN A 292 -6.18 -4.14 12.30
CA ASN A 292 -6.17 -4.79 13.61
C ASN A 292 -6.16 -3.75 14.73
N THR A 293 -7.31 -3.48 15.34
CA THR A 293 -7.44 -2.45 16.38
C THR A 293 -6.76 -2.84 17.69
N THR A 294 -6.54 -4.13 17.95
CA THR A 294 -5.72 -4.60 19.08
C THR A 294 -4.29 -4.10 18.95
N ILE A 295 -3.68 -4.24 17.76
CA ILE A 295 -2.35 -3.69 17.47
C ILE A 295 -2.36 -2.16 17.56
N ALA A 296 -3.41 -1.50 17.04
CA ALA A 296 -3.57 -0.04 17.12
C ALA A 296 -3.60 0.48 18.57
N LYS A 297 -4.41 -0.14 19.44
CA LYS A 297 -4.55 0.20 20.86
C LYS A 297 -3.23 0.04 21.60
N LEU A 298 -2.53 -1.06 21.31
CA LEU A 298 -1.22 -1.34 21.89
C LEU A 298 -0.19 -0.28 21.49
N GLY A 299 -0.08 0.02 20.20
CA GLY A 299 0.79 1.08 19.68
C GLY A 299 0.47 2.46 20.27
N LYS A 300 -0.81 2.83 20.31
CA LYS A 300 -1.25 4.08 20.91
C LYS A 300 -0.86 4.18 22.38
N SER A 301 -0.96 3.09 23.13
CA SER A 301 -0.60 3.08 24.56
C SER A 301 0.87 3.43 24.80
N PHE A 302 1.77 3.02 23.92
CA PHE A 302 3.19 3.39 23.98
C PHE A 302 3.39 4.85 23.55
N LEU A 303 2.80 5.25 22.43
CA LEU A 303 2.94 6.60 21.88
C LEU A 303 2.39 7.69 22.82
N ASN A 304 1.39 7.39 23.66
CA ASN A 304 0.86 8.31 24.67
C ASN A 304 1.93 8.83 25.67
N ASN A 305 3.02 8.08 25.85
CA ASN A 305 4.10 8.43 26.78
C ASN A 305 5.35 8.96 26.06
N LEU A 306 5.26 9.24 24.76
CA LEU A 306 6.35 9.66 23.90
C LEU A 306 6.19 11.11 23.45
N GLU A 307 7.25 11.68 22.87
CA GLU A 307 7.30 13.09 22.45
C GLU A 307 6.62 13.32 21.09
N ILE A 308 5.41 12.76 20.92
CA ILE A 308 4.61 12.85 19.71
C ILE A 308 3.20 13.30 20.05
N LYS A 309 2.67 14.26 19.28
CA LYS A 309 1.27 14.68 19.42
C LYS A 309 0.37 13.63 18.78
N LEU A 310 -0.52 13.03 19.57
CA LEU A 310 -1.59 12.17 19.07
C LEU A 310 -2.89 12.98 18.89
N ASP A 311 -3.48 12.88 17.71
CA ASP A 311 -4.75 13.48 17.37
C ASP A 311 -5.90 12.49 17.60
N ASN A 312 -7.08 13.03 17.91
CA ASN A 312 -8.27 12.21 18.07
C ASN A 312 -8.75 11.70 16.71
N GLN A 313 -9.20 10.44 16.70
CA GLN A 313 -9.86 9.87 15.55
C GLN A 313 -11.15 10.65 15.20
N PRO A 314 -11.35 11.05 13.93
CA PRO A 314 -12.62 11.61 13.49
C PRO A 314 -13.77 10.60 13.65
N ARG A 315 -14.98 11.10 13.96
CA ARG A 315 -16.19 10.27 14.00
C ARG A 315 -16.63 9.88 12.59
N ASN A 316 -17.07 8.64 12.40
CA ASN A 316 -17.66 8.13 11.15
C ASN A 316 -16.80 8.30 9.89
N ARG A 317 -15.49 8.47 10.07
CA ARG A 317 -14.51 8.49 8.98
C ARG A 317 -13.34 7.64 9.45
N TYR A 318 -12.94 6.66 8.64
CA TYR A 318 -11.89 5.72 8.99
C TYR A 318 -10.84 5.70 7.89
N GLY A 319 -9.58 5.85 8.27
CA GLY A 319 -8.45 5.84 7.35
C GLY A 319 -8.37 7.03 6.38
N SER A 320 -7.58 6.85 5.32
CA SER A 320 -7.12 7.94 4.45
C SER A 320 -8.03 8.23 3.24
N GLY A 321 -8.90 7.30 2.86
CA GLY A 321 -9.61 7.35 1.58
C GLY A 321 -8.70 7.13 0.35
N ALA A 322 -7.42 6.83 0.57
CA ALA A 322 -6.47 6.37 -0.45
C ALA A 322 -6.56 4.85 -0.62
N SER A 323 -5.70 4.28 -1.45
CA SER A 323 -5.64 2.84 -1.75
C SER A 323 -4.20 2.38 -1.64
N THR A 324 -3.98 1.18 -1.10
CA THR A 324 -2.63 0.65 -0.87
C THR A 324 -2.62 -0.87 -1.00
N ASP A 325 -1.52 -1.42 -1.50
CA ASP A 325 -1.33 -2.87 -1.56
C ASP A 325 -1.10 -3.51 -0.18
N PHE A 326 -0.88 -2.71 0.88
CA PHE A 326 -0.95 -3.15 2.28
C PHE A 326 -2.33 -3.72 2.63
N GLY A 327 -3.37 -3.28 1.92
CA GLY A 327 -4.69 -3.88 2.02
C GLY A 327 -4.65 -5.38 1.75
N ASN A 328 -3.90 -5.83 0.75
CA ASN A 328 -3.80 -7.24 0.40
C ASN A 328 -3.12 -8.07 1.52
N ILE A 329 -2.12 -7.51 2.21
CA ILE A 329 -1.50 -8.14 3.39
C ILE A 329 -2.51 -8.27 4.53
N SER A 330 -3.28 -7.20 4.79
CA SER A 330 -4.29 -7.18 5.86
C SER A 330 -5.44 -8.18 5.67
N HIS A 331 -5.59 -8.78 4.48
CA HIS A 331 -6.56 -9.84 4.21
C HIS A 331 -6.02 -11.25 4.51
N VAL A 332 -4.72 -11.40 4.69
CA VAL A 332 -4.07 -12.71 4.96
C VAL A 332 -3.55 -12.84 6.39
N MET A 333 -3.21 -11.74 7.05
CA MET A 333 -2.70 -11.74 8.43
C MET A 333 -3.11 -10.47 9.21
N PRO A 334 -3.13 -10.52 10.57
CA PRO A 334 -3.21 -9.32 11.39
C PRO A 334 -2.21 -8.27 10.94
N SER A 335 -2.71 -7.07 10.62
CA SER A 335 -1.90 -6.03 10.03
C SER A 335 -2.29 -4.66 10.54
N TYR A 336 -1.30 -3.80 10.76
CA TYR A 336 -1.56 -2.41 11.13
C TYR A 336 -0.46 -1.45 10.67
N ALA A 337 -0.86 -0.31 10.09
CA ALA A 337 0.04 0.76 9.68
C ALA A 337 -0.14 2.02 10.56
N PHE A 338 0.94 2.42 11.23
CA PHE A 338 1.00 3.58 12.10
C PHE A 338 1.01 4.88 11.27
N ASN A 339 0.01 5.74 11.44
CA ASN A 339 -0.07 7.01 10.70
C ASN A 339 0.43 8.18 11.56
N PHE A 340 1.36 8.98 11.04
CA PHE A 340 1.97 10.08 11.78
C PHE A 340 2.14 11.35 10.98
N ALA A 341 1.98 12.50 11.64
CA ALA A 341 2.12 13.80 10.99
C ALA A 341 3.54 14.01 10.44
N VAL A 342 3.66 14.43 9.18
CA VAL A 342 4.94 14.84 8.57
C VAL A 342 5.06 16.36 8.42
N SER A 343 3.98 17.10 8.68
CA SER A 343 3.95 18.56 8.62
C SER A 343 3.14 19.18 9.78
N LYS A 344 3.34 20.48 10.03
CA LYS A 344 2.58 21.23 11.05
C LYS A 344 1.23 21.74 10.57
N LYS A 345 1.02 21.81 9.25
CA LYS A 345 -0.16 22.37 8.60
C LYS A 345 -0.68 21.38 7.57
N PRO A 346 -1.99 21.33 7.28
CA PRO A 346 -2.51 20.43 6.25
C PRO A 346 -1.74 20.53 4.94
N THR A 347 -1.17 19.40 4.52
CA THR A 347 -0.36 19.24 3.30
C THR A 347 -1.02 18.16 2.44
N PRO A 348 -1.44 18.46 1.20
CA PRO A 348 -2.01 17.46 0.30
C PRO A 348 -0.97 16.37 -0.03
N GLY A 349 -1.35 15.09 0.02
CA GLY A 349 -0.49 14.02 -0.50
C GLY A 349 -0.25 14.17 -2.00
N HIS A 350 0.85 13.59 -2.50
CA HIS A 350 1.23 13.61 -3.92
C HIS A 350 1.41 15.04 -4.45
N SER A 351 1.94 15.94 -3.60
CA SER A 351 2.24 17.34 -3.91
C SER A 351 3.71 17.66 -3.66
N ILE A 352 4.19 18.75 -4.25
CA ILE A 352 5.56 19.24 -4.02
C ILE A 352 5.72 19.64 -2.54
N GLU A 353 4.66 20.12 -1.92
CA GLU A 353 4.62 20.45 -0.49
C GLU A 353 4.79 19.20 0.38
N MET A 354 4.20 18.06 -0.02
CA MET A 354 4.39 16.80 0.69
C MET A 354 5.80 16.27 0.51
N GLU A 355 6.33 16.28 -0.72
CA GLU A 355 7.71 15.86 -0.98
C GLU A 355 8.71 16.61 -0.08
N LYS A 356 8.55 17.93 0.07
CA LYS A 356 9.38 18.72 0.99
C LYS A 356 9.11 18.42 2.46
N ALA A 357 7.85 18.16 2.83
CA ALA A 357 7.50 17.83 4.20
C ALA A 357 8.08 16.48 4.64
N SER A 358 8.23 15.53 3.71
CA SER A 358 8.74 14.18 3.95
C SER A 358 10.22 14.10 4.34
N VAL A 359 10.94 15.22 4.32
CA VAL A 359 12.33 15.34 4.80
C VAL A 359 12.49 16.42 5.88
N SER A 360 11.36 16.86 6.47
CA SER A 360 11.39 17.90 7.51
C SER A 360 11.73 17.34 8.89
N ASP A 361 12.26 18.21 9.77
CA ASP A 361 12.53 17.87 11.17
C ASP A 361 11.30 17.29 11.90
N VAL A 362 10.10 17.77 11.56
CA VAL A 362 8.84 17.27 12.14
C VAL A 362 8.59 15.83 11.72
N ALA A 363 8.78 15.53 10.43
CA ALA A 363 8.61 14.20 9.89
C ALA A 363 9.61 13.22 10.49
N HIS A 364 10.89 13.60 10.58
CA HIS A 364 11.93 12.77 11.17
C HIS A 364 11.73 12.57 12.67
N GLN A 365 11.44 13.63 13.44
CA GLN A 365 11.21 13.52 14.88
C GLN A 365 10.00 12.62 15.18
N ASN A 366 8.87 12.81 14.49
CA ASN A 366 7.72 11.93 14.64
C ASN A 366 8.03 10.50 14.18
N GLY A 367 8.82 10.34 13.11
CA GLY A 367 9.29 9.04 12.65
C GLY A 367 10.07 8.28 13.74
N ILE A 368 10.94 8.95 14.48
CA ILE A 368 11.68 8.35 15.62
C ILE A 368 10.73 7.89 16.72
N GLU A 369 9.72 8.68 17.08
CA GLU A 369 8.73 8.25 18.08
C GLU A 369 7.85 7.09 17.58
N ILE A 370 7.56 7.06 16.28
CA ILE A 370 6.84 5.94 15.65
C ILE A 370 7.67 4.67 15.65
N ILE A 371 8.98 4.76 15.41
CA ILE A 371 9.90 3.61 15.52
C ILE A 371 9.80 2.97 16.91
N LYS A 372 9.83 3.79 17.97
CA LYS A 372 9.65 3.33 19.36
C LYS A 372 8.29 2.67 19.57
N GLY A 373 7.21 3.33 19.14
CA GLY A 373 5.86 2.78 19.26
C GLY A 373 5.69 1.43 18.56
N MET A 374 6.19 1.31 17.33
CA MET A 374 6.16 0.08 16.53
C MET A 374 7.01 -1.03 17.14
N SER A 375 8.24 -0.74 17.59
CA SER A 375 9.13 -1.77 18.16
C SER A 375 8.60 -2.30 19.50
N ALA A 376 8.08 -1.43 20.38
CA ALA A 376 7.43 -1.86 21.62
C ALA A 376 6.16 -2.70 21.36
N THR A 377 5.39 -2.36 20.33
CA THR A 377 4.20 -3.11 19.92
C THR A 377 4.58 -4.51 19.46
N ALA A 378 5.55 -4.63 18.55
CA ALA A 378 6.06 -5.92 18.09
C ALA A 378 6.62 -6.76 19.25
N TYR A 379 7.46 -6.17 20.10
CA TYR A 379 8.04 -6.87 21.25
C TYR A 379 6.95 -7.39 22.20
N THR A 380 5.89 -6.61 22.44
CA THR A 380 4.78 -7.03 23.28
C THR A 380 4.01 -8.19 22.65
N LEU A 381 3.77 -8.17 21.33
CA LEU A 381 3.13 -9.29 20.63
C LEU A 381 3.98 -10.57 20.65
N LEU A 382 5.31 -10.47 20.63
CA LEU A 382 6.19 -11.63 20.80
C LEU A 382 6.08 -12.23 22.23
N LYS A 383 6.05 -11.38 23.26
CA LYS A 383 6.17 -11.81 24.67
C LYS A 383 4.83 -12.13 25.33
N ASP A 384 3.80 -11.37 25.01
CA ASP A 384 2.46 -11.48 25.60
C ASP A 384 1.54 -12.27 24.68
N LYS A 385 1.43 -13.58 24.98
CA LYS A 385 0.53 -14.50 24.26
C LYS A 385 -0.94 -14.06 24.29
N VAL A 386 -1.37 -13.33 25.31
CA VAL A 386 -2.76 -12.84 25.39
C VAL A 386 -2.97 -11.78 24.32
N LYS A 387 -2.08 -10.77 24.24
CA LYS A 387 -2.15 -9.70 23.23
C LYS A 387 -2.02 -10.23 21.80
N TYR A 388 -1.11 -11.18 21.59
CA TYR A 388 -1.00 -11.90 20.33
C TYR A 388 -2.31 -12.59 19.95
N ASN A 389 -2.86 -13.41 20.84
CA ASN A 389 -4.11 -14.14 20.57
C ASN A 389 -5.30 -13.20 20.35
N GLU A 390 -5.39 -12.08 21.07
CA GLU A 390 -6.39 -11.03 20.84
C GLU A 390 -6.31 -10.50 19.40
N SER A 391 -5.11 -10.18 18.91
CA SER A 391 -4.94 -9.74 17.51
C SER A 391 -5.35 -10.81 16.49
N MET A 392 -5.03 -12.08 16.74
CA MET A 392 -5.39 -13.20 15.86
C MET A 392 -6.91 -13.42 15.82
N VAL A 393 -7.58 -13.34 16.97
CA VAL A 393 -9.04 -13.48 17.09
C VAL A 393 -9.74 -12.32 16.40
N GLU A 394 -9.28 -11.08 16.61
CA GLU A 394 -9.84 -9.92 15.93
C GLU A 394 -9.73 -10.05 14.41
N PHE A 395 -8.56 -10.43 13.89
CA PHE A 395 -8.34 -10.63 12.45
C PHE A 395 -9.34 -11.65 11.87
N LYS A 396 -9.50 -12.81 12.52
CA LYS A 396 -10.47 -13.84 12.10
C LYS A 396 -11.90 -13.31 12.09
N ASN A 397 -12.27 -12.48 13.06
CA ASN A 397 -13.62 -11.92 13.16
C ASN A 397 -13.91 -10.81 12.15
N ARG A 398 -12.90 -10.08 11.68
CA ARG A 398 -13.06 -9.02 10.66
C ARG A 398 -12.99 -9.56 9.23
N LYS A 399 -12.38 -10.72 9.02
CA LYS A 399 -12.25 -11.35 7.70
C LYS A 399 -13.53 -12.08 7.26
N ASN A 400 -14.29 -12.60 8.23
CA ASN A 400 -15.60 -13.23 8.00
C ASN A 400 -16.70 -12.17 8.01
#